data_AF-A0A818YBQ0-F1
#
_entry.id   AF-A0A818YBQ0-F1
#
_cell.length_a   1.000
_cell.length_b   1.000
_cell.length_c   1.000
_cell.angle_alpha   90.00
_cell.angle_beta   90.00
_cell.angle_gamma   90.00
#
_symmetry.space_group_name_H-M   'P 1'
#
loop_
_entity.id
_entity.type
_entity.pdbx_description
1 polymer ?
#
loop_
_entity_poly.entity_id
_entity_poly.type
_entity_poly.pdbx_seq_one_letter_code
_entity_poly.pdbx_strand_id
1 'polypeptide(L)'
;MSDLHLEFDNVIPPEFSVVAPVLILAGDIGRPDVPSLQTFLLTLCQRFEHIFFCGWKPLFLPRVETKDGKSTRKRRITVDDTNEWHTQQLVWLREEIEKARNNGEHVVIITHHAPCRHDTCSTEDEESDLMDAFVNDHDTDCVDPVRLWVYGHTHWSTDLIMNSTRIVSNQCGYAHENCGFRPNMKITLYDDRPIDVIDSVHCDS
;
A
#
# COMPACT_ATOMS: atom_id res chain seq x y z
N MET A 1 5.31 5.63 -2.53
CA MET A 1 4.82 5.58 -3.92
C MET A 1 4.26 4.20 -4.20
N SER A 2 3.40 4.06 -5.19
CA SER A 2 2.77 2.78 -5.59
C SER A 2 2.32 2.85 -7.05
N ASP A 3 1.86 1.71 -7.56
CA ASP A 3 1.15 1.62 -8.85
C ASP A 3 2.01 2.12 -10.02
N LEU A 4 3.27 1.66 -10.08
CA LEU A 4 4.18 1.97 -11.18
C LEU A 4 3.95 1.06 -12.39
N HIS A 5 3.53 -0.19 -12.17
CA HIS A 5 3.27 -1.17 -13.23
C HIS A 5 4.45 -1.38 -14.21
N LEU A 6 5.66 -1.57 -13.67
CA LEU A 6 6.91 -1.69 -14.45
C LEU A 6 6.97 -2.89 -15.40
N GLU A 7 5.98 -3.78 -15.40
CA GLU A 7 5.83 -4.87 -16.37
C GLU A 7 5.39 -4.44 -17.77
N PHE A 8 4.91 -3.21 -17.95
CA PHE A 8 4.51 -2.70 -19.26
C PHE A 8 5.68 -2.00 -19.96
N ASP A 9 5.92 -2.36 -21.23
CA ASP A 9 7.08 -1.88 -22.01
C ASP A 9 7.15 -0.36 -22.18
N ASN A 10 6.03 0.35 -22.03
CA ASN A 10 5.94 1.80 -22.19
C ASN A 10 6.02 2.57 -20.87
N VAL A 11 6.24 1.89 -19.75
CA VAL A 11 6.33 2.52 -18.43
C VAL A 11 7.79 2.87 -18.16
N ILE A 12 8.05 4.16 -17.95
CA ILE A 12 9.32 4.66 -17.45
C ILE A 12 9.08 5.04 -15.98
N PRO A 13 9.83 4.45 -15.01
CA PRO A 13 9.69 4.84 -13.61
C PRO A 13 9.92 6.35 -13.45
N PRO A 14 9.15 7.05 -12.61
CA PRO A 14 9.32 8.47 -12.41
C PRO A 14 10.71 8.78 -11.85
N GLU A 15 11.28 9.91 -12.26
CA GLU A 15 12.46 10.47 -11.60
C GLU A 15 12.03 11.23 -10.35
N PHE A 16 12.76 11.04 -9.25
CA PHE A 16 12.51 11.72 -7.98
C PHE A 16 13.80 11.85 -7.17
N SER A 17 13.86 12.86 -6.31
CA SER A 17 15.01 13.11 -5.44
C SER A 17 14.95 12.25 -4.16
N VAL A 18 16.11 11.92 -3.60
CA VAL A 18 16.17 11.30 -2.26
C VAL A 18 15.91 12.39 -1.22
N VAL A 19 14.67 12.45 -0.71
CA VAL A 19 14.21 13.47 0.25
C VAL A 19 14.04 12.94 1.67
N ALA A 20 14.20 11.63 1.86
CA ALA A 20 14.11 10.91 3.12
C ALA A 20 14.97 9.62 3.07
N PRO A 21 15.44 9.09 4.20
CA PRO A 21 16.27 7.87 4.24
C PRO A 21 15.47 6.58 3.95
N VAL A 22 14.16 6.60 4.20
CA VAL A 22 13.26 5.46 4.02
C VAL A 22 12.34 5.68 2.82
N LEU A 23 12.20 4.66 1.98
CA LEU A 23 11.24 4.64 0.88
C LEU A 23 10.16 3.58 1.13
N ILE A 24 8.89 3.97 0.95
CA ILE A 24 7.75 3.04 0.98
C ILE A 24 7.25 2.81 -0.45
N LEU A 25 7.17 1.53 -0.82
CA LEU A 25 6.61 1.02 -2.08
C LEU A 25 5.32 0.25 -1.76
N ALA A 26 4.16 0.89 -1.93
CA ALA A 26 2.86 0.41 -1.43
C ALA A 26 2.06 -0.40 -2.48
N GLY A 27 2.71 -1.36 -3.13
CA GLY A 27 2.09 -2.27 -4.10
C GLY A 27 2.13 -1.80 -5.55
N ASP A 28 1.83 -2.74 -6.45
CA ASP A 28 1.81 -2.61 -7.91
C ASP A 28 3.01 -1.89 -8.52
N ILE A 29 4.20 -2.17 -7.97
CA ILE A 29 5.45 -1.64 -8.51
C ILE A 29 5.84 -2.35 -9.79
N GLY A 30 5.67 -3.66 -9.84
CA GLY A 30 6.06 -4.45 -10.98
C GLY A 30 5.91 -5.94 -10.71
N ARG A 31 5.84 -6.73 -11.78
CA ARG A 31 5.85 -8.19 -11.63
C ARG A 31 7.23 -8.74 -11.25
N PRO A 32 7.32 -9.72 -10.33
CA PRO A 32 8.60 -10.32 -9.94
C PRO A 32 9.35 -11.05 -11.05
N ASP A 33 8.66 -11.48 -12.12
CA ASP A 33 9.23 -12.23 -13.22
C ASP A 33 9.75 -11.37 -14.38
N VAL A 34 9.64 -10.03 -14.29
CA VAL A 34 10.18 -9.10 -15.29
C VAL A 34 11.49 -8.45 -14.81
N PRO A 35 12.51 -8.30 -15.69
CA PRO A 35 13.79 -7.69 -15.33
C PRO A 35 13.71 -6.21 -14.90
N SER A 36 12.67 -5.50 -15.32
CA SER A 36 12.45 -4.08 -15.01
C SER A 36 12.32 -3.85 -13.51
N LEU A 37 11.53 -4.67 -12.81
CA LEU A 37 11.38 -4.58 -11.35
C LEU A 37 12.73 -4.80 -10.65
N GLN A 38 13.47 -5.84 -11.04
CA GLN A 38 14.76 -6.15 -10.41
C GLN A 38 15.74 -4.98 -10.57
N THR A 39 15.84 -4.43 -11.78
CA THR A 39 16.72 -3.30 -12.09
C THR A 39 16.34 -2.06 -11.28
N PHE A 40 15.04 -1.78 -11.17
CA PHE A 40 14.51 -0.68 -10.39
C PHE A 40 14.83 -0.84 -8.90
N LEU A 41 14.54 -1.99 -8.30
CA LEU A 41 14.82 -2.25 -6.88
C LEU A 41 16.32 -2.17 -6.55
N LEU A 42 17.18 -2.71 -7.41
CA LEU A 42 18.64 -2.60 -7.23
C LEU A 42 19.11 -1.15 -7.23
N THR A 43 18.53 -0.31 -8.10
CA THR A 43 18.82 1.13 -8.14
C THR A 43 18.38 1.82 -6.86
N LEU A 44 17.19 1.49 -6.34
CA LEU A 44 16.68 2.06 -5.09
C LEU A 44 17.53 1.65 -3.88
N CYS A 45 17.95 0.39 -3.80
CA CYS A 45 18.81 -0.10 -2.71
C CYS A 45 20.17 0.61 -2.62
N GLN A 46 20.61 1.26 -3.69
CA GLN A 46 21.83 2.09 -3.69
C GLN A 46 21.57 3.52 -3.19
N ARG A 47 20.31 3.96 -3.16
CA ARG A 47 19.90 5.35 -2.91
C ARG A 47 19.23 5.57 -1.56
N PHE A 48 18.63 4.53 -0.98
CA PHE A 48 17.87 4.61 0.27
C PHE A 48 18.47 3.69 1.33
N GLU A 49 18.43 4.13 2.59
CA GLU A 49 18.91 3.33 3.72
C GLU A 49 17.99 2.12 3.96
N HIS A 50 16.68 2.34 3.83
CA HIS A 50 15.67 1.29 3.98
C HIS A 50 14.57 1.42 2.93
N ILE A 51 14.06 0.27 2.48
CA ILE A 51 12.92 0.19 1.56
C ILE A 51 11.90 -0.77 2.15
N PHE A 52 10.69 -0.27 2.43
CA PHE A 52 9.55 -1.10 2.74
C PHE A 52 8.80 -1.41 1.44
N PHE A 53 8.85 -2.67 1.03
CA PHE A 53 8.20 -3.16 -0.19
C PHE A 53 6.96 -3.98 0.15
N CYS A 54 5.78 -3.40 -0.06
CA CYS A 54 4.51 -4.12 -0.05
C CYS A 54 4.31 -4.69 -1.45
N GLY A 55 4.41 -6.01 -1.60
CA GLY A 55 4.33 -6.68 -2.89
C GLY A 55 2.90 -6.90 -3.37
N TRP A 56 2.78 -7.08 -4.69
CA TRP A 56 1.57 -7.52 -5.38
C TRP A 56 1.16 -8.94 -4.95
N LYS A 57 -0.16 -9.22 -4.87
CA LYS A 57 -0.68 -10.59 -4.84
C LYS A 57 -0.89 -11.05 -6.28
N PRO A 58 -0.20 -12.12 -6.74
CA PRO A 58 -0.37 -12.56 -8.11
C PRO A 58 -1.79 -13.02 -8.41
N LEU A 59 -2.38 -12.47 -9.48
CA LEU A 59 -3.60 -12.98 -10.12
C LEU A 59 -3.46 -14.45 -10.59
N PHE A 60 -2.25 -15.02 -10.52
CA PHE A 60 -2.03 -16.46 -10.61
C PHE A 60 -2.47 -17.14 -9.31
N LEU A 61 -3.79 -17.37 -9.20
CA LEU A 61 -4.44 -18.10 -8.11
C LEU A 61 -3.54 -19.25 -7.60
N PRO A 62 -2.91 -19.11 -6.41
CA PRO A 62 -2.23 -20.24 -5.79
C PRO A 62 -3.17 -21.44 -5.73
N ARG A 63 -2.66 -22.65 -5.84
CA ARG A 63 -3.50 -23.82 -5.54
C ARG A 63 -3.50 -24.01 -4.03
N VAL A 64 -4.68 -24.07 -3.40
CA VAL A 64 -4.78 -24.44 -1.99
C VAL A 64 -4.50 -25.95 -1.88
N GLU A 65 -3.59 -26.32 -0.99
CA GLU A 65 -3.31 -27.72 -0.65
C GLU A 65 -4.23 -28.15 0.49
N THR A 66 -5.18 -29.03 0.20
CA THR A 66 -5.97 -29.68 1.25
C THR A 66 -5.31 -31.01 1.63
N LYS A 67 -5.16 -31.27 2.93
CA LYS A 67 -4.61 -32.52 3.48
C LYS A 67 -5.75 -33.41 3.97
N ASP A 68 -6.13 -34.42 3.17
CA ASP A 68 -7.06 -35.46 3.61
C ASP A 68 -6.30 -36.73 3.99
N GLY A 69 -5.61 -36.71 5.13
CA GLY A 69 -5.05 -37.87 5.88
C GLY A 69 -4.08 -38.85 5.17
N LYS A 70 -4.05 -38.91 3.83
CA LYS A 70 -3.31 -39.85 2.98
C LYS A 70 -2.95 -39.26 1.58
N SER A 71 -3.45 -38.08 1.20
CA SER A 71 -3.11 -37.41 -0.07
C SER A 71 -3.25 -35.89 0.01
N THR A 72 -2.37 -35.15 -0.68
CA THR A 72 -2.49 -33.71 -0.90
C THR A 72 -3.20 -33.46 -2.24
N ARG A 73 -4.35 -32.77 -2.21
CA ARG A 73 -5.05 -32.36 -3.44
C ARG A 73 -4.93 -30.85 -3.61
N LYS A 74 -4.43 -30.43 -4.76
CA LYS A 74 -4.32 -29.03 -5.15
C LYS A 74 -5.59 -28.57 -5.86
N ARG A 75 -6.39 -27.71 -5.24
CA ARG A 75 -7.60 -27.09 -5.85
C ARG A 75 -7.40 -25.61 -6.16
N ARG A 76 -8.24 -25.06 -7.04
CA ARG A 76 -8.28 -23.60 -7.27
C ARG A 76 -8.76 -22.90 -5.99
N ILE A 77 -8.25 -21.70 -5.77
CA ILE A 77 -8.76 -20.78 -4.74
C ILE A 77 -10.21 -20.44 -5.04
N THR A 78 -11.01 -20.40 -3.98
CA THR A 78 -12.39 -19.93 -3.98
C THR A 78 -12.47 -18.59 -3.25
N VAL A 79 -13.60 -17.90 -3.41
CA VAL A 79 -13.92 -16.68 -2.65
C VAL A 79 -13.88 -16.94 -1.13
N ASP A 80 -14.36 -18.12 -0.71
CA ASP A 80 -14.31 -18.51 0.71
C ASP A 80 -12.87 -18.57 1.25
N ASP A 81 -11.90 -19.05 0.46
CA ASP A 81 -10.51 -19.07 0.88
C ASP A 81 -9.98 -17.65 1.09
N THR A 82 -10.26 -16.73 0.16
CA THR A 82 -9.80 -15.35 0.25
C THR A 82 -10.47 -14.61 1.40
N ASN A 83 -11.74 -14.90 1.68
CA ASN A 83 -12.47 -14.34 2.82
C ASN A 83 -11.94 -14.88 4.16
N GLU A 84 -11.62 -16.17 4.22
CA GLU A 84 -11.01 -16.76 5.41
C GLU A 84 -9.63 -16.17 5.67
N TRP A 85 -8.79 -16.05 4.63
CA TRP A 85 -7.48 -15.41 4.75
C TRP A 85 -7.59 -13.96 5.17
N HIS A 86 -8.51 -13.20 4.56
CA HIS A 86 -8.78 -11.83 4.96
C HIS A 86 -9.14 -11.76 6.45
N THR A 87 -10.09 -12.60 6.90
CA THR A 87 -10.50 -12.68 8.31
C THR A 87 -9.31 -12.97 9.24
N GLN A 88 -8.46 -13.94 8.89
CA GLN A 88 -7.25 -14.26 9.67
C GLN A 88 -6.26 -13.10 9.72
N GLN A 89 -6.06 -12.41 8.59
CA GLN A 89 -5.22 -11.22 8.51
C GLN A 89 -5.76 -10.07 9.38
N LEU A 90 -7.10 -9.91 9.47
CA LEU A 90 -7.71 -8.89 10.32
C LEU A 90 -7.52 -9.17 11.80
N VAL A 91 -7.74 -10.42 12.21
CA VAL A 91 -7.52 -10.83 13.61
C VAL A 91 -6.08 -10.56 14.00
N TRP A 92 -5.13 -11.00 13.17
CA TRP A 92 -3.70 -10.76 13.41
C TRP A 92 -3.37 -9.26 13.48
N LEU A 93 -3.86 -8.45 12.53
CA LEU A 93 -3.59 -7.01 12.51
C LEU A 93 -4.06 -6.33 13.79
N ARG A 94 -5.29 -6.63 14.23
CA ARG A 94 -5.87 -6.07 15.46
C ARG A 94 -5.11 -6.51 16.71
N GLU A 95 -4.65 -7.76 16.76
CA GLU A 95 -3.80 -8.24 17.85
C GLU A 95 -2.46 -7.50 17.90
N GLU A 96 -1.82 -7.22 16.76
CA GLU A 96 -0.57 -6.46 16.72
C GLU A 96 -0.76 -4.99 17.11
N ILE A 97 -1.85 -4.36 16.66
CA ILE A 97 -2.23 -3.00 17.08
C ILE A 97 -2.42 -2.95 18.60
N GLU A 98 -3.11 -3.94 19.18
CA GLU A 98 -3.34 -3.98 20.62
C GLU A 98 -2.06 -4.27 21.41
N LYS A 99 -1.15 -5.11 20.91
CA LYS A 99 0.18 -5.30 21.52
C LYS A 99 0.97 -3.99 21.53
N ALA A 100 1.03 -3.29 20.40
CA ALA A 100 1.71 -2.01 20.30
C ALA A 100 1.11 -0.97 21.26
N ARG A 101 -0.23 -0.91 21.35
CA ARG A 101 -0.94 -0.05 22.32
C ARG A 101 -0.47 -0.33 23.75
N ASN A 102 -0.45 -1.60 24.15
CA ASN A 102 -0.07 -2.00 25.50
C ASN A 102 1.41 -1.70 25.82
N ASN A 103 2.26 -1.65 24.79
CA ASN A 103 3.67 -1.26 24.91
C ASN A 103 3.90 0.26 24.86
N GLY A 104 2.86 1.05 24.54
CA GLY A 104 3.01 2.49 24.29
C GLY A 104 3.74 2.81 22.98
N GLU A 105 3.67 1.91 21.99
CA GLU A 105 4.33 2.03 20.69
C GLU A 105 3.38 2.62 19.65
N HIS A 106 3.94 3.30 18.66
CA HIS A 106 3.21 3.79 17.49
C HIS A 106 3.20 2.76 16.36
N VAL A 107 2.09 2.69 15.64
CA VAL A 107 1.90 1.77 14.51
C VAL A 107 1.86 2.54 13.19
N VAL A 108 2.62 2.04 12.22
CA VAL A 108 2.54 2.43 10.80
C VAL A 108 2.05 1.21 10.02
N ILE A 109 0.97 1.38 9.28
CA ILE A 109 0.40 0.33 8.44
C ILE A 109 0.71 0.63 6.98
N ILE A 110 1.13 -0.39 6.23
CA ILE A 110 1.38 -0.31 4.79
C ILE A 110 0.61 -1.44 4.13
N THR A 111 -0.38 -1.08 3.31
CA THR A 111 -1.16 -2.03 2.51
C THR A 111 -1.08 -1.65 1.04
N HIS A 112 -1.52 -2.56 0.17
CA HIS A 112 -1.75 -2.18 -1.23
C HIS A 112 -3.14 -1.55 -1.40
N HIS A 113 -4.18 -2.20 -0.90
CA HIS A 113 -5.55 -1.68 -0.97
C HIS A 113 -5.80 -0.60 0.08
N ALA A 114 -6.75 0.28 -0.22
CA ALA A 114 -7.17 1.36 0.65
C ALA A 114 -7.83 0.84 1.96
N PRO A 115 -7.67 1.55 3.08
CA PRO A 115 -8.25 1.17 4.37
C PRO A 115 -9.71 1.58 4.56
N CYS A 116 -10.26 2.41 3.68
CA CYS A 116 -11.55 3.07 3.87
C CYS A 116 -12.21 3.25 2.51
N ARG A 117 -13.54 3.42 2.48
CA ARG A 117 -14.26 3.66 1.21
C ARG A 117 -14.26 5.11 0.81
N HIS A 118 -14.34 6.00 1.80
CA HIS A 118 -14.57 7.42 1.58
C HIS A 118 -13.25 8.18 1.49
N ASP A 119 -13.17 9.06 0.49
CA ASP A 119 -12.08 9.99 0.22
C ASP A 119 -10.72 9.31 -0.09
N THR A 120 -10.73 8.02 -0.44
CA THR A 120 -9.52 7.23 -0.77
C THR A 120 -9.43 6.76 -2.22
N CYS A 121 -10.45 7.01 -3.03
CA CYS A 121 -10.43 6.78 -4.47
C CYS A 121 -11.15 7.93 -5.20
N SER A 122 -11.26 7.82 -6.53
CA SER A 122 -12.03 8.78 -7.31
C SER A 122 -13.52 8.67 -6.97
N THR A 123 -14.29 9.75 -7.15
CA THR A 123 -15.75 9.72 -6.94
C THR A 123 -16.46 8.71 -7.83
N GLU A 124 -15.91 8.43 -9.02
CA GLU A 124 -16.46 7.43 -9.94
C GLU A 124 -16.25 6.00 -9.43
N ASP A 125 -15.09 5.73 -8.83
CA ASP A 125 -14.80 4.44 -8.19
C ASP A 125 -15.62 4.25 -6.91
N GLU A 126 -15.83 5.34 -6.15
CA GLU A 126 -16.71 5.39 -4.97
C GLU A 126 -18.12 4.89 -5.24
N GLU A 127 -18.66 5.25 -6.40
CA GLU A 127 -20.02 4.89 -6.81
C GLU A 127 -20.10 3.54 -7.55
N SER A 128 -18.97 2.85 -7.77
CA SER A 128 -18.93 1.62 -8.56
C SER A 128 -19.19 0.35 -7.75
N ASP A 129 -19.81 -0.65 -8.39
CA ASP A 129 -19.99 -2.00 -7.84
C ASP A 129 -18.67 -2.76 -7.61
N LEU A 130 -17.53 -2.21 -8.04
CA LEU A 130 -16.20 -2.81 -7.88
C LEU A 130 -15.48 -2.32 -6.62
N MET A 131 -16.10 -1.47 -5.81
CA MET A 131 -15.49 -0.91 -4.59
C MET A 131 -14.88 -1.97 -3.65
N ASP A 132 -15.50 -3.14 -3.53
CA ASP A 132 -15.00 -4.25 -2.70
C ASP A 132 -13.66 -4.81 -3.21
N ALA A 133 -13.30 -4.55 -4.46
CA ALA A 133 -12.00 -4.87 -5.02
C ALA A 133 -10.94 -3.83 -4.64
N PHE A 134 -11.32 -2.61 -4.25
CA PHE A 134 -10.41 -1.49 -4.01
C PHE A 134 -10.08 -1.24 -2.53
N VAL A 135 -11.00 -1.61 -1.64
CA VAL A 135 -11.02 -1.14 -0.25
C VAL A 135 -11.25 -2.30 0.73
N ASN A 136 -10.54 -2.26 1.85
CA ASN A 136 -10.90 -3.02 3.04
C ASN A 136 -11.63 -2.08 4.02
N ASP A 137 -12.73 -2.50 4.63
CA ASP A 137 -13.48 -1.68 5.59
C ASP A 137 -12.77 -1.61 6.96
N HIS A 138 -11.73 -0.77 7.07
CA HIS A 138 -10.87 -0.56 8.24
C HIS A 138 -11.07 0.79 8.94
N ASP A 139 -12.23 1.41 8.76
CA ASP A 139 -12.56 2.70 9.37
C ASP A 139 -12.35 2.68 10.90
N THR A 140 -12.68 1.54 11.53
CA THR A 140 -12.54 1.34 12.99
C THR A 140 -11.10 1.15 13.45
N ASP A 141 -10.21 0.70 12.57
CA ASP A 141 -8.82 0.38 12.91
C ASP A 141 -7.89 1.61 12.72
N CYS A 142 -8.38 2.66 12.06
CA CYS A 142 -7.70 3.93 11.87
C CYS A 142 -7.85 4.84 13.10
N VAL A 143 -7.29 4.39 14.22
CA VAL A 143 -7.23 5.12 15.48
C VAL A 143 -5.90 4.82 16.17
N ASP A 144 -5.44 5.72 17.04
CA ASP A 144 -4.29 5.50 17.93
C ASP A 144 -4.31 4.07 18.51
N PRO A 145 -3.20 3.30 18.48
CA PRO A 145 -1.83 3.73 18.21
C PRO A 145 -1.45 3.86 16.71
N VAL A 146 -2.38 3.62 15.79
CA VAL A 146 -2.12 3.73 14.35
C VAL A 146 -1.98 5.20 13.97
N ARG A 147 -0.74 5.62 13.70
CA ARG A 147 -0.42 7.02 13.39
C ARG A 147 -0.46 7.30 11.88
N LEU A 148 0.01 6.35 11.07
CA LEU A 148 0.10 6.48 9.62
C LEU A 148 -0.41 5.20 8.95
N TRP A 149 -1.24 5.36 7.93
CA TRP A 149 -1.62 4.30 7.00
C TRP A 149 -1.24 4.71 5.57
N VAL A 150 -0.37 3.93 4.92
CA VAL A 150 0.04 4.14 3.52
C VAL A 150 -0.57 3.07 2.63
N TYR A 151 -1.14 3.47 1.49
CA TYR A 151 -1.80 2.56 0.56
C TYR A 151 -1.62 2.96 -0.92
N GLY A 152 -2.04 2.10 -1.85
CA GLY A 152 -2.05 2.30 -3.31
C GLY A 152 -3.35 1.81 -3.95
N HIS A 153 -3.27 1.19 -5.13
CA HIS A 153 -4.36 0.49 -5.85
C HIS A 153 -5.49 1.34 -6.44
N THR A 154 -5.89 2.43 -5.77
CA THR A 154 -7.04 3.25 -6.20
C THR A 154 -6.71 4.26 -7.31
N HIS A 155 -5.45 4.33 -7.71
CA HIS A 155 -4.91 5.29 -8.69
C HIS A 155 -5.29 6.74 -8.34
N TRP A 156 -5.35 7.04 -7.04
CA TRP A 156 -5.75 8.34 -6.50
C TRP A 156 -4.88 8.70 -5.30
N SER A 157 -4.05 9.74 -5.44
CA SER A 157 -3.17 10.20 -4.36
C SER A 157 -3.96 11.03 -3.36
N THR A 158 -3.95 10.61 -2.10
CA THR A 158 -4.70 11.29 -1.04
C THR A 158 -3.82 11.60 0.16
N ASP A 159 -4.30 12.55 0.95
CA ASP A 159 -3.65 12.96 2.17
C ASP A 159 -4.71 13.50 3.15
N LEU A 160 -5.24 12.60 3.97
CA LEU A 160 -6.37 12.88 4.85
C LEU A 160 -6.13 12.40 6.28
N ILE A 161 -6.95 12.87 7.21
CA ILE A 161 -6.97 12.35 8.57
C ILE A 161 -8.32 11.69 8.77
N MET A 162 -8.29 10.44 9.21
CA MET A 162 -9.48 9.74 9.65
C MET A 162 -9.29 9.31 11.10
N ASN A 163 -10.26 9.69 11.93
CA ASN A 163 -10.15 9.74 13.39
C ASN A 163 -8.83 10.38 13.85
N SER A 164 -7.83 9.58 14.23
CA SER A 164 -6.50 10.04 14.68
C SER A 164 -5.33 9.52 13.83
N THR A 165 -5.65 8.81 12.75
CA THR A 165 -4.66 8.25 11.80
C THR A 165 -4.55 9.14 10.58
N ARG A 166 -3.31 9.44 10.16
CA ARG A 166 -3.06 10.05 8.85
C ARG A 166 -3.10 8.96 7.79
N ILE A 167 -3.95 9.09 6.79
CA ILE A 167 -4.01 8.18 5.65
C ILE A 167 -3.39 8.89 4.45
N VAL A 168 -2.39 8.26 3.84
CA VAL A 168 -1.63 8.84 2.73
C VAL A 168 -1.51 7.85 1.58
N SER A 169 -1.73 8.35 0.37
CA SER A 169 -1.36 7.66 -0.86
C SER A 169 -0.61 8.59 -1.81
N ASN A 170 0.25 8.01 -2.63
CA ASN A 170 1.02 8.71 -3.65
C ASN A 170 1.26 7.77 -4.84
N GLN A 171 0.26 7.68 -5.69
CA GLN A 171 0.13 6.67 -6.74
C GLN A 171 0.52 7.28 -8.08
N CYS A 172 1.31 6.56 -8.87
CA CYS A 172 1.56 6.97 -10.25
C CYS A 172 0.38 6.62 -11.16
N GLY A 173 -0.17 5.42 -11.00
CA GLY A 173 -1.16 4.85 -11.90
C GLY A 173 -0.59 4.60 -13.30
N TYR A 174 -1.48 4.37 -14.26
CA TYR A 174 -1.13 4.21 -15.66
C TYR A 174 -0.74 5.55 -16.31
N ALA A 175 0.05 5.49 -17.37
CA ALA A 175 0.58 6.69 -18.07
C ALA A 175 -0.49 7.66 -18.61
N HIS A 176 -1.75 7.23 -18.73
CA HIS A 176 -2.86 8.06 -19.22
C HIS A 176 -3.69 8.67 -18.08
N GLU A 177 -3.42 8.31 -16.84
CA GLU A 177 -4.16 8.76 -15.66
C GLU A 177 -3.46 9.94 -14.99
N ASN A 178 -4.25 10.79 -14.34
CA ASN A 178 -3.73 11.84 -13.48
C ASN A 178 -4.10 11.54 -12.04
N CYS A 179 -3.25 10.76 -11.39
CA CYS A 179 -3.47 10.28 -10.03
C CYS A 179 -3.03 11.29 -8.95
N GLY A 180 -2.59 12.50 -9.31
CA GLY A 180 -2.07 13.48 -8.36
C GLY A 180 -0.71 13.09 -7.75
N PHE A 181 0.11 12.32 -8.48
CA PHE A 181 1.42 11.87 -8.03
C PHE A 181 2.35 13.04 -7.67
N ARG A 182 2.98 12.95 -6.49
CA ARG A 182 3.91 13.93 -5.93
C ARG A 182 5.32 13.32 -5.84
N PRO A 183 6.22 13.59 -6.81
CA PRO A 183 7.49 12.87 -6.93
C PRO A 183 8.41 13.08 -5.73
N ASN A 184 8.38 14.25 -5.10
CA ASN A 184 9.24 14.59 -3.97
C ASN A 184 8.44 14.71 -2.65
N MET A 185 7.33 13.97 -2.55
CA MET A 185 6.57 13.86 -1.31
C MET A 185 7.40 13.16 -0.24
N LYS A 186 7.47 13.76 0.94
CA LYS A 186 8.04 13.15 2.14
C LYS A 186 7.06 13.23 3.31
N ILE A 187 7.16 12.24 4.17
CA ILE A 187 6.40 12.17 5.42
C ILE A 187 7.40 12.25 6.56
N THR A 188 7.15 13.12 7.54
CA THR A 188 7.94 13.18 8.77
C THR A 188 7.09 12.70 9.94
N LEU A 189 7.56 11.62 10.57
CA LEU A 189 6.95 11.03 11.76
C LEU A 189 7.62 11.61 13.00
N TYR A 190 6.83 11.79 14.03
CA TYR A 190 7.27 12.24 15.35
C TYR A 190 6.54 11.44 16.42
N ASP A 191 7.14 11.33 17.59
CA ASP A 191 6.54 10.58 18.70
C ASP A 191 5.35 11.34 19.32
N ASP A 192 5.42 12.66 19.42
CA ASP A 192 4.50 13.47 20.25
C ASP A 192 3.79 14.61 19.52
N ARG A 193 3.89 14.67 18.18
CA ARG A 193 3.23 15.70 17.36
C ARG A 193 2.59 15.13 16.09
N PRO A 194 1.70 15.89 15.43
CA PRO A 194 1.11 15.49 14.16
C PRO A 194 2.16 15.19 13.09
N ILE A 195 1.80 14.27 12.19
CA ILE A 195 2.60 13.89 11.03
C ILE A 195 2.59 15.02 10.01
N ASP A 196 3.78 15.37 9.50
CA ASP A 196 3.89 16.30 8.38
C ASP A 196 3.96 15.52 7.05
N VAL A 197 3.15 15.94 6.08
CA VAL A 197 3.23 15.48 4.70
C VAL A 197 3.58 16.68 3.85
N ILE A 198 4.77 16.67 3.25
CA ILE A 198 5.32 17.80 2.51
C ILE A 198 5.62 17.34 1.10
N ASP A 199 5.16 18.11 0.12
CA ASP A 199 5.69 18.00 -1.23
C ASP A 199 6.77 19.06 -1.41
N SER A 200 8.00 18.62 -1.64
CA SER A 200 9.07 19.54 -1.98
C SER A 200 8.98 19.89 -3.45
N VAL A 201 8.02 20.77 -3.77
CA VAL A 201 8.12 21.54 -5.00
C VAL A 201 9.32 22.48 -4.80
N HIS A 202 10.35 22.38 -5.63
CA HIS A 202 11.31 23.46 -5.76
C HIS A 202 10.50 24.69 -6.20
N CYS A 203 10.16 25.57 -5.26
CA CYS A 203 9.86 26.95 -5.56
C CYS A 203 11.19 27.61 -5.90
N ASP A 204 11.65 27.43 -7.14
CA ASP A 204 12.62 28.37 -7.71
C ASP A 204 11.84 29.66 -7.96
N SER A 205 12.02 30.61 -7.04
CA SER A 205 11.64 32.02 -7.13
C SER A 205 12.43 32.76 -8.19
#